data_AF-A0A6I8P615-F1
#
_entry.id   AF-A0A6I8P615-F1
#
_cell.length_a   1.000
_cell.length_b   1.000
_cell.length_c   1.000
_cell.angle_alpha   90.00
_cell.angle_beta   90.00
_cell.angle_gamma   90.00
#
_symmetry.space_group_name_H-M   'P 1'
#
loop_
_entity.id
_entity.type
_entity.pdbx_description
1 polymer ?
#
loop_
_entity_poly.entity_id
_entity_poly.type
_entity_poly.pdbx_seq_one_letter_code
_entity_poly.pdbx_strand_id
1 'polypeptide(L)'
;MRPVVLSGPGREQQGKQLGLLRDFLLVYNRLTELCFERCVPSLHYRALAPDEEACLDSCAGKFVRSNHRLMAAYMQLMPTLVQRRVADLEAGAAAAGVEPAEPGVSSGPEVPRSMEFAP
;
A
#
# COMPACT_ATOMS: atom_id res chain seq x y z
N MET A 1 -23.41 24.45 -25.69
CA MET A 1 -21.97 24.14 -25.54
C MET A 1 -21.84 22.85 -24.76
N ARG A 2 -21.48 21.73 -25.42
CA ARG A 2 -21.23 20.45 -24.73
C ARG A 2 -19.76 20.42 -24.32
N PRO A 3 -19.41 20.00 -23.09
CA PRO A 3 -18.02 19.89 -22.70
C PRO A 3 -17.36 18.79 -23.53
N VAL A 4 -16.23 19.11 -24.16
CA VAL A 4 -15.35 18.13 -24.80
C VAL A 4 -14.75 17.30 -23.67
N VAL A 5 -15.28 16.09 -23.45
CA VAL A 5 -14.60 15.11 -22.61
C VAL A 5 -13.34 14.71 -23.37
N LEU A 6 -12.20 15.19 -22.89
CA LEU A 6 -10.88 14.72 -23.27
C LEU A 6 -10.70 13.26 -22.80
N SER A 7 -11.48 12.31 -23.32
CA SER A 7 -11.14 10.88 -23.25
C SER A 7 -10.08 10.62 -24.32
N GLY A 8 -8.87 11.09 -24.05
CA GLY A 8 -7.67 10.75 -24.81
C GLY A 8 -6.77 9.82 -24.00
N PRO A 9 -5.97 8.95 -24.65
CA PRO A 9 -5.07 8.00 -23.99
C PRO A 9 -4.04 8.65 -23.04
N GLY A 10 -3.82 9.97 -23.14
CA GLY A 10 -2.96 10.73 -22.24
C GLY A 10 -3.48 10.89 -20.80
N ARG A 11 -4.80 10.92 -20.57
CA ARG A 11 -5.35 11.05 -19.19
C ARG A 11 -5.24 9.75 -18.40
N GLU A 12 -5.44 8.60 -19.06
CA GLU A 12 -5.25 7.28 -18.43
C GLU A 12 -3.79 7.02 -18.07
N GLN A 13 -2.84 7.43 -18.92
CA GLN A 13 -1.41 7.32 -18.60
C GLN A 13 -1.00 8.27 -17.48
N GLN A 14 -1.53 9.49 -17.44
CA GLN A 14 -1.29 10.42 -16.34
C GLN A 14 -1.84 9.87 -15.01
N GLY A 15 -3.03 9.26 -15.00
CA GLY A 15 -3.59 8.60 -13.82
C GLY A 15 -2.75 7.43 -13.30
N LYS A 16 -2.21 6.60 -14.21
CA LYS A 16 -1.31 5.50 -13.85
C LYS A 16 -0.01 6.02 -13.21
N GLN A 17 0.59 7.06 -13.76
CA GLN A 17 1.81 7.65 -13.18
C GLN A 17 1.53 8.31 -11.82
N LEU A 18 0.39 8.97 -11.66
CA LEU A 18 -0.04 9.54 -10.37
C LEU A 18 -0.29 8.44 -9.32
N GLY A 19 -0.84 7.29 -9.72
CA GLY A 19 -1.00 6.13 -8.85
C GLY A 19 0.34 5.60 -8.34
N LEU A 20 1.28 5.35 -9.24
CA LEU A 20 2.64 4.89 -8.87
C LEU A 20 3.35 5.86 -7.92
N LEU A 21 3.24 7.17 -8.18
CA LEU A 21 3.81 8.19 -7.30
C LEU A 21 3.16 8.17 -5.92
N ARG A 22 1.82 8.11 -5.86
CA ARG A 22 1.08 8.03 -4.59
C ARG A 22 1.55 6.82 -3.78
N ASP A 23 1.66 5.66 -4.41
CA ASP A 23 2.05 4.43 -3.73
C ASP A 23 3.50 4.50 -3.24
N PHE A 24 4.40 5.10 -4.03
CA PHE A 24 5.77 5.40 -3.58
C PHE A 24 5.78 6.30 -2.34
N LEU A 25 4.99 7.38 -2.34
CA LEU A 25 4.94 8.31 -1.21
C LEU A 25 4.38 7.66 0.06
N LEU A 26 3.40 6.76 -0.07
CA LEU A 26 2.89 5.99 1.07
C LEU A 26 3.98 5.09 1.68
N VAL A 27 4.75 4.41 0.84
CA VAL A 27 5.88 3.59 1.28
C VAL A 27 6.99 4.43 1.90
N TYR A 28 7.31 5.58 1.29
CA TYR A 28 8.30 6.53 1.80
C TYR A 28 7.93 7.06 3.18
N ASN A 29 6.69 7.51 3.37
CA ASN A 29 6.22 8.02 4.66
C ASN A 29 6.34 6.96 5.76
N ARG A 30 5.98 5.71 5.43
CA ARG A 30 6.11 4.60 6.38
C ARG A 30 7.56 4.28 6.70
N LEU A 31 8.44 4.31 5.70
CA LEU A 31 9.88 4.14 5.88
C LEU A 31 10.44 5.20 6.84
N THR A 32 10.11 6.47 6.61
CA THR A 32 10.61 7.57 7.43
C THR A 32 10.14 7.50 8.87
N GLU A 33 8.87 7.16 9.10
CA GLU A 33 8.31 6.99 10.44
C GLU A 33 9.01 5.86 11.19
N LEU A 34 9.09 4.68 10.58
CA LEU A 34 9.69 3.49 11.19
C LEU A 34 11.16 3.70 11.54
N CYS A 35 11.95 4.27 10.63
CA CYS A 35 13.37 4.44 10.87
C CYS A 35 13.64 5.54 11.90
N PHE A 36 12.83 6.61 11.94
CA PHE A 36 12.93 7.61 12.98
C PHE A 36 12.63 7.03 14.37
N GLU A 37 11.51 6.30 14.52
CA GLU A 37 11.11 5.66 15.77
C GLU A 37 12.16 4.65 16.29
N ARG A 38 12.84 3.94 15.38
CA ARG A 38 13.80 2.88 15.74
C ARG A 38 15.23 3.35 15.94
N CYS A 39 15.67 4.36 15.20
CA CYS A 39 17.07 4.76 15.15
C CYS A 39 17.38 6.08 15.87
N VAL A 40 16.37 6.88 16.25
CA VAL A 40 16.58 8.18 16.92
C VAL A 40 15.98 8.12 18.34
N PRO A 41 16.70 7.52 19.31
CA PRO A 41 16.17 7.33 20.66
C PRO A 41 16.11 8.63 21.48
N SER A 42 16.90 9.64 21.12
CA SER A 42 16.99 10.90 21.85
C SER A 42 17.24 12.08 20.92
N LEU A 43 16.69 13.25 21.25
CA LEU A 43 16.83 14.48 20.47
C LEU A 43 17.65 15.53 21.21
N HIS A 44 18.75 15.11 21.85
CA HIS A 44 19.62 16.00 22.63
C HIS A 44 20.34 17.03 21.76
N TYR A 45 20.60 16.69 20.50
CA TYR A 45 21.24 17.55 19.52
C TYR A 45 20.37 17.67 18.27
N ARG A 46 20.52 18.78 17.55
CA ARG A 46 19.79 19.02 16.29
C ARG A 46 20.32 18.17 15.13
N ALA A 47 21.62 17.88 15.16
CA ALA A 47 22.27 17.02 14.17
C ALA A 47 22.23 15.57 14.63
N LEU A 48 22.21 14.67 13.66
CA LEU A 48 22.18 13.24 13.90
C LEU A 48 23.55 12.75 14.39
N ALA A 49 23.56 11.84 15.36
CA ALA A 49 24.80 11.21 15.82
C ALA A 49 25.31 10.19 14.78
N PRO A 50 26.63 9.90 14.70
CA PRO A 50 27.17 8.96 13.72
C PRO A 50 26.57 7.55 13.83
N ASP A 51 26.22 7.10 15.03
CA ASP A 51 25.57 5.81 15.26
C ASP A 51 24.12 5.79 14.73
N GLU A 52 23.41 6.91 14.87
CA GLU A 52 22.05 7.09 14.35
C GLU A 52 22.05 7.14 12.82
N GLU A 53 23.03 7.83 12.20
CA GLU A 53 23.25 7.84 10.75
C GLU A 53 23.46 6.42 10.21
N ALA A 54 24.39 5.66 10.81
CA ALA A 54 24.64 4.28 10.42
C ALA A 54 23.40 3.36 10.61
N CYS A 55 22.60 3.60 11.66
CA CYS A 55 21.34 2.91 11.88
C CYS A 55 20.32 3.22 10.77
N LEU A 56 20.14 4.50 10.41
CA LEU A 56 19.20 4.91 9.36
C LEU A 56 19.54 4.30 8.00
N ASP A 57 20.81 4.26 7.61
CA ASP A 57 21.25 3.63 6.36
C ASP A 57 20.92 2.12 6.34
N SER A 58 21.19 1.44 7.45
CA SER A 58 20.84 0.03 7.62
C SER A 58 19.33 -0.20 7.60
N CYS A 59 18.57 0.65 8.29
CA CYS A 59 17.11 0.60 8.37
C CYS A 59 16.47 0.77 6.99
N ALA A 60 16.84 1.82 6.25
CA ALA A 60 16.34 2.09 4.92
C ALA A 60 16.67 0.95 3.95
N GLY A 61 17.92 0.47 3.96
CA GLY A 61 18.32 -0.67 3.13
C GLY A 61 17.53 -1.94 3.46
N LYS A 62 17.33 -2.25 4.75
CA LYS A 62 16.53 -3.41 5.19
C LYS A 62 15.07 -3.28 4.77
N PHE A 63 14.46 -2.13 5.00
CA PHE A 63 13.06 -1.88 4.66
C PHE A 63 12.82 -2.03 3.15
N VAL A 64 13.64 -1.39 2.31
CA VAL A 64 13.50 -1.47 0.85
C VAL A 64 13.62 -2.92 0.37
N ARG A 65 14.66 -3.66 0.81
CA ARG A 65 14.83 -5.07 0.43
C ARG A 65 13.67 -5.95 0.90
N SER A 66 13.19 -5.75 2.12
CA SER A 66 12.05 -6.50 2.67
C SER A 66 10.76 -6.17 1.92
N ASN A 67 10.51 -4.88 1.64
CA ASN A 67 9.34 -4.45 0.88
C ASN A 67 9.34 -5.07 -0.53
N HIS A 68 10.47 -5.07 -1.24
CA HIS A 68 10.56 -5.73 -2.54
C HIS A 68 10.30 -7.24 -2.48
N ARG A 69 10.81 -7.93 -1.45
CA ARG A 69 10.54 -9.37 -1.26
C ARG A 69 9.07 -9.65 -0.99
N LEU A 70 8.44 -8.85 -0.12
CA LEU A 70 7.01 -8.97 0.18
C LEU A 70 6.16 -8.68 -1.06
N MET A 71 6.50 -7.63 -1.82
CA MET A 71 5.79 -7.28 -3.04
C MET A 71 5.91 -8.38 -4.10
N ALA A 72 7.10 -8.98 -4.24
CA ALA A 72 7.30 -10.11 -5.16
C ALA A 72 6.41 -11.32 -4.79
N ALA A 73 6.36 -11.69 -3.50
CA ALA A 73 5.49 -12.75 -3.01
C ALA A 73 4.00 -12.41 -3.19
N TYR A 74 3.61 -11.17 -2.89
CA TYR A 74 2.25 -10.68 -3.08
C TYR A 74 1.79 -10.81 -4.54
N MET A 75 2.64 -10.39 -5.49
CA MET A 75 2.35 -10.51 -6.92
C MET A 75 2.18 -11.97 -7.39
N GLN A 76 2.85 -12.91 -6.73
CA GLN A 76 2.70 -14.35 -7.03
C GLN A 76 1.41 -14.93 -6.44
N LEU A 77 1.03 -14.51 -5.23
CA LEU A 77 -0.05 -15.13 -4.47
C LEU A 77 -1.42 -14.50 -4.76
N MET A 78 -1.48 -13.18 -4.94
CA MET A 78 -2.74 -12.44 -5.08
C MET A 78 -3.65 -12.93 -6.21
N PRO A 79 -3.16 -13.23 -7.43
CA PRO A 79 -4.04 -13.68 -8.50
C PRO A 79 -4.86 -14.92 -8.10
N THR A 80 -4.20 -15.88 -7.44
CA THR A 80 -4.87 -17.10 -6.97
C THR A 80 -5.87 -16.84 -5.84
N LEU A 81 -5.54 -15.95 -4.91
CA LEU A 81 -6.41 -15.58 -3.80
C LEU A 81 -7.66 -14.84 -4.29
N VAL A 82 -7.48 -13.92 -5.24
CA VAL A 82 -8.59 -13.18 -5.86
C VAL A 82 -9.48 -14.11 -6.66
N GLN A 83 -8.92 -15.03 -7.45
CA GLN A 83 -9.71 -16.02 -8.21
C GLN A 83 -10.57 -16.90 -7.28
N ARG A 84 -10.01 -17.39 -6.18
CA ARG A 84 -10.78 -18.16 -5.19
C ARG A 84 -11.91 -17.33 -4.60
N ARG A 85 -11.62 -16.08 -4.24
CA ARG A 85 -12.64 -15.18 -3.68
C ARG A 85 -13.79 -14.93 -4.64
N VAL A 86 -13.53 -14.79 -5.94
CA VAL A 86 -14.58 -14.65 -6.96
C VAL A 86 -15.43 -15.92 -7.04
N ALA A 87 -14.81 -17.10 -7.08
CA ALA A 87 -15.53 -18.39 -7.13
C ALA A 87 -16.41 -18.61 -5.89
N ASP A 88 -15.94 -18.25 -4.69
CA ASP A 88 -16.72 -18.37 -3.45
C ASP A 88 -17.94 -17.44 -3.45
N LEU A 89 -17.81 -16.23 -4.02
CA LEU A 89 -18.92 -15.29 -4.17
C LEU A 89 -19.96 -15.80 -5.17
N GLU A 90 -19.53 -16.37 -6.30
CA GLU A 90 -20.43 -16.97 -7.29
C GLU A 90 -21.16 -18.19 -6.71
N ALA A 91 -20.47 -19.06 -5.97
CA ALA A 91 -21.07 -20.20 -5.29
C ALA A 91 -22.05 -19.77 -4.19
N GLY A 92 -21.71 -18.74 -3.42
CA GLY A 92 -22.60 -18.14 -2.41
C GLY A 92 -23.83 -17.50 -3.04
N ALA A 93 -23.68 -16.81 -4.18
CA ALA A 93 -24.80 -16.23 -4.93
C ALA A 93 -25.74 -17.32 -5.49
N ALA A 94 -25.18 -18.42 -6.01
CA ALA A 94 -25.96 -19.57 -6.48
C ALA A 94 -26.69 -20.30 -5.33
N ALA A 95 -26.10 -20.33 -4.13
CA ALA A 95 -26.71 -20.94 -2.95
C ALA A 95 -27.75 -20.04 -2.25
N ALA A 96 -27.64 -18.71 -2.38
CA ALA A 96 -28.50 -17.76 -1.69
C ALA A 96 -29.77 -17.35 -2.46
N GLY A 97 -29.84 -17.53 -3.79
CA GLY A 97 -31.03 -17.13 -4.55
C GLY A 97 -31.40 -15.63 -4.39
N VAL A 98 -30.40 -14.78 -4.15
CA VAL A 98 -30.58 -13.33 -3.97
C VAL A 98 -30.15 -12.59 -5.24
N GLU A 99 -31.06 -11.76 -5.75
CA GLU A 99 -30.84 -10.77 -6.82
C GLU A 99 -29.53 -9.97 -6.61
N PRO A 100 -28.81 -9.61 -7.69
CA PRO A 100 -27.47 -9.05 -7.58
C PRO A 100 -27.49 -7.66 -6.94
N ALA A 101 -27.05 -7.59 -5.68
CA ALA A 101 -26.62 -6.34 -5.08
C ALA A 101 -25.24 -5.98 -5.64
N GLU A 102 -25.17 -4.80 -6.25
CA GLU A 102 -24.03 -4.16 -6.91
C GLU A 102 -22.66 -4.48 -6.24
N PRO A 103 -21.61 -4.79 -7.01
CA PRO A 103 -20.26 -4.93 -6.48
C PRO A 103 -19.72 -3.55 -6.11
N GLY A 104 -19.96 -3.14 -4.86
CA GLY A 104 -19.22 -2.06 -4.24
C GLY A 104 -17.73 -2.40 -4.29
N VAL A 105 -16.98 -1.64 -5.08
CA VAL A 105 -15.51 -1.66 -5.10
C VAL A 105 -15.02 -1.24 -3.71
N SER A 106 -14.89 -2.21 -2.80
CA SER A 106 -14.14 -2.03 -1.57
C SER A 106 -12.67 -2.02 -1.96
N SER A 107 -12.12 -0.82 -1.95
CA SER A 107 -10.72 -0.53 -2.16
C SER A 107 -9.86 -1.26 -1.12
N GLY A 108 -9.21 -2.33 -1.55
CA GLY A 108 -8.09 -2.98 -0.86
C GLY A 108 -8.43 -3.74 0.42
N PRO A 109 -7.49 -4.56 0.94
CA PRO A 109 -7.60 -5.05 2.30
C PRO A 109 -7.59 -3.83 3.24
N GLU A 110 -8.69 -3.58 3.95
CA GLU A 110 -8.66 -2.75 5.15
C GLU A 110 -7.62 -3.35 6.09
N VAL A 111 -6.46 -2.73 6.17
CA VAL A 111 -5.53 -2.95 7.26
C VAL A 111 -6.23 -2.36 8.49
N PRO A 112 -6.62 -3.16 9.49
CA PRO A 112 -7.29 -2.65 10.67
C PRO A 112 -6.39 -1.60 11.31
N ARG A 113 -6.89 -0.36 11.38
CA ARG A 113 -6.17 0.79 11.92
C ARG A 113 -6.25 0.84 13.45
N SER A 114 -6.14 -0.32 14.08
CA SER A 114 -6.17 -0.50 15.54
C SER A 114 -5.04 -1.43 15.95
N MET A 115 -3.83 -0.92 15.81
CA MET A 115 -2.85 -1.13 16.86
C MET A 115 -2.40 0.27 17.26
N GLU A 116 -3.24 0.91 18.08
CA GLU A 116 -2.79 1.99 18.95
C GLU A 116 -1.63 1.43 19.77
N PHE A 117 -0.41 1.81 19.40
CA PHE A 117 0.74 1.70 20.27
C PHE A 117 0.68 2.92 21.19
N ALA A 118 -0.15 2.82 22.22
CA ALA A 118 0.08 3.56 23.45
C ALA A 118 1.33 2.96 24.12
N PRO A 119 2.14 3.74 24.85
CA PRO A 119 3.35 3.26 25.50
C PRO A 119 3.10 2.06 26.44
#